data_AF-A0A9X4ARF7-F1
#
_entry.id   AF-A0A9X4ARF7-F1
#
_cell.length_a   1.000
_cell.length_b   1.000
_cell.length_c   1.000
_cell.angle_alpha   90.00
_cell.angle_beta   90.00
_cell.angle_gamma   90.00
#
_symmetry.space_group_name_H-M   'P 1'
#
loop_
_entity.id
_entity.type
_entity.pdbx_description
1 polymer ?
#
loop_
_entity_poly.entity_id
_entity_poly.type
_entity_poly.pdbx_seq_one_letter_code
_entity_poly.pdbx_strand_id
1 'polypeptide(L)'
;MIKGVHAMFYSSEAEAMRAFLRDKLGLPHTDVGEGWLIFDLPEADIGCHPTEGRPPTGTHNVSFYCDDIHATVAELRGRGVEFKDEITDRGYGFVIHFVMPGGVEVELYQPRYQKR
;
A
#
# COMPACT_ATOMS: atom_id res chain seq x y z
N MET A 1 16.51 15.22 14.17
CA MET A 1 15.21 15.63 13.60
C MET A 1 14.79 14.58 12.58
N ILE A 2 13.54 14.12 12.60
CA ILE A 2 12.99 13.09 11.68
C ILE A 2 12.76 13.75 10.30
N LYS A 3 13.12 13.06 9.19
CA LYS A 3 13.05 13.58 7.81
C LYS A 3 11.93 12.99 6.95
N GLY A 4 11.41 11.82 7.31
CA GLY A 4 10.42 11.08 6.54
C GLY A 4 10.21 9.67 7.10
N VAL A 5 9.41 8.87 6.40
CA VAL A 5 9.15 7.46 6.72
C VAL A 5 9.81 6.59 5.66
N HIS A 6 10.50 5.53 6.08
CA HIS A 6 11.04 4.51 5.18
C HIS A 6 10.36 3.18 5.51
N ALA A 7 9.61 2.64 4.55
CA ALA A 7 8.85 1.40 4.70
C ALA A 7 9.40 0.33 3.75
N MET A 8 9.25 -0.95 4.13
CA MET A 8 9.71 -2.07 3.34
C MET A 8 8.65 -3.17 3.25
N PHE A 9 8.52 -3.76 2.07
CA PHE A 9 7.92 -5.07 1.89
C PHE A 9 9.02 -6.12 1.82
N TYR A 10 8.93 -7.15 2.65
CA TYR A 10 9.77 -8.33 2.56
C TYR A 10 9.04 -9.37 1.72
N SER A 11 9.67 -9.84 0.65
CA SER A 11 9.07 -10.83 -0.27
C SER A 11 10.12 -11.84 -0.72
N SER A 12 9.71 -13.10 -0.79
CA SER A 12 10.49 -14.17 -1.44
C SER A 12 10.57 -14.01 -2.97
N GLU A 13 9.76 -13.13 -3.54
CA GLU A 13 9.67 -12.84 -4.98
C GLU A 13 10.04 -11.38 -5.26
N ALA A 14 11.20 -10.93 -4.74
CA ALA A 14 11.56 -9.52 -4.70
C ALA A 14 11.60 -8.82 -6.08
N GLU A 15 12.04 -9.50 -7.13
CA GLU A 15 12.04 -8.96 -8.50
C GLU A 15 10.61 -8.75 -9.03
N ALA A 16 9.74 -9.74 -8.87
CA ALA A 16 8.34 -9.65 -9.26
C ALA A 16 7.62 -8.57 -8.44
N MET A 17 7.92 -8.45 -7.15
CA MET A 17 7.40 -7.40 -6.27
C MET A 17 7.78 -6.00 -6.78
N ARG A 18 9.05 -5.78 -7.12
CA ARG A 18 9.51 -4.49 -7.67
C ARG A 18 8.83 -4.18 -9.00
N ALA A 19 8.70 -5.17 -9.88
CA ALA A 19 7.98 -5.00 -11.15
C ALA A 19 6.50 -4.68 -10.92
N PHE A 20 5.84 -5.31 -9.94
CA PHE A 20 4.44 -5.03 -9.61
C PHE A 20 4.24 -3.59 -9.14
N LEU A 21 5.06 -3.13 -8.17
CA LEU A 21 5.00 -1.76 -7.66
C LEU A 21 5.25 -0.71 -8.76
N ARG A 22 6.19 -0.99 -9.68
CA ARG A 22 6.50 -0.13 -10.82
C ARG A 22 5.40 -0.12 -11.88
N ASP A 23 5.02 -1.29 -12.37
CA ASP A 23 4.22 -1.41 -13.61
C ASP A 23 2.72 -1.46 -13.33
N LYS A 24 2.31 -2.06 -12.21
CA LYS A 24 0.90 -2.21 -11.83
C LYS A 24 0.43 -1.03 -11.01
N LEU A 25 1.12 -0.74 -9.90
CA LEU A 25 0.78 0.42 -9.08
C LEU A 25 1.23 1.74 -9.73
N GLY A 26 2.18 1.69 -10.66
CA GLY A 26 2.62 2.90 -11.38
C GLY A 26 3.42 3.84 -10.49
N LEU A 27 4.07 3.32 -9.43
CA LEU A 27 4.76 4.17 -8.48
C LEU A 27 6.01 4.79 -9.11
N PRO A 28 6.22 6.11 -8.91
CA PRO A 28 7.49 6.75 -9.23
C PRO A 28 8.62 6.05 -8.48
N HIS A 29 9.79 5.94 -9.10
CA HIS A 29 10.91 5.22 -8.50
C HIS A 29 12.25 5.70 -9.03
N THR A 30 13.27 5.42 -8.23
CA THR A 30 14.68 5.57 -8.53
C THR A 30 15.36 4.21 -8.46
N ASP A 31 16.04 3.79 -9.54
CA ASP A 31 16.94 2.64 -9.51
C ASP A 31 18.29 3.08 -8.92
N VAL A 32 18.67 2.51 -7.78
CA VAL A 32 19.94 2.82 -7.08
C VAL A 32 21.06 1.83 -7.43
N GLY A 33 20.87 1.01 -8.46
CA GLY A 33 21.83 0.05 -8.98
C GLY A 33 21.29 -1.38 -8.95
N GLU A 34 21.69 -2.17 -9.94
CA GLU A 34 21.41 -3.62 -10.01
C GLU A 34 19.91 -3.98 -9.94
N GLY A 35 19.02 -3.07 -10.36
CA GLY A 35 17.58 -3.27 -10.31
C GLY A 35 16.97 -3.12 -8.92
N TRP A 36 17.69 -2.49 -7.98
CA TRP A 36 17.19 -2.12 -6.67
C TRP A 36 16.41 -0.81 -6.77
N LEU A 37 15.08 -0.92 -6.71
CA LEU A 37 14.19 0.23 -6.84
C LEU A 37 13.82 0.81 -5.47
N ILE A 38 13.95 2.13 -5.33
CA ILE A 38 13.34 2.92 -4.25
C ILE A 38 12.12 3.61 -4.84
N PHE A 39 10.95 3.41 -4.23
CA PHE A 39 9.70 4.02 -4.69
C PHE A 39 9.44 5.35 -4.00
N ASP A 40 9.19 6.38 -4.79
CA ASP A 40 9.04 7.76 -4.36
C ASP A 40 7.56 8.07 -4.14
N LEU A 41 7.11 7.90 -2.89
CA LEU A 41 5.75 8.26 -2.48
C LEU A 41 5.71 9.75 -2.10
N PRO A 42 4.80 10.55 -2.71
CA PRO A 42 4.76 12.00 -2.48
C PRO A 42 4.28 12.34 -1.07
N GLU A 43 3.51 11.45 -0.46
CA GLU A 43 2.89 11.63 0.84
C GLU A 43 2.96 10.34 1.66
N ALA A 44 2.98 10.47 2.97
CA ALA A 44 2.93 9.36 3.91
C ALA A 44 2.25 9.79 5.21
N ASP A 45 1.44 8.89 5.76
CA ASP A 45 0.85 9.02 7.09
C ASP A 45 1.35 7.93 8.01
N ILE A 46 1.36 8.23 9.32
CA ILE A 46 1.57 7.23 10.34
C ILE A 46 0.42 7.29 11.35
N GLY A 47 -0.29 6.17 11.49
CA GLY A 47 -1.33 5.97 12.49
C GLY A 47 -0.86 5.07 13.62
N CYS A 48 -1.56 5.15 14.75
CA CYS A 48 -1.43 4.19 15.84
C CYS A 48 -2.80 3.56 16.08
N HIS A 49 -2.95 2.29 15.71
CA HIS A 49 -4.16 1.53 16.01
C HIS A 49 -4.00 0.84 17.37
N PRO A 50 -4.99 0.92 18.28
CA PRO A 50 -4.94 0.15 19.53
C PRO A 50 -4.94 -1.36 19.23
N THR A 51 -4.33 -2.16 20.10
CA THR A 51 -4.42 -3.62 20.00
C THR A 51 -4.67 -4.26 21.35
N GLU A 52 -5.53 -5.27 21.36
CA GLU A 52 -5.80 -6.14 22.51
C GLU A 52 -5.08 -7.48 22.34
N GLY A 53 -3.82 -7.43 21.87
CA GLY A 53 -2.97 -8.59 21.61
C GLY A 53 -3.14 -9.21 20.22
N ARG A 54 -4.02 -8.66 19.38
CA ARG A 54 -4.21 -9.06 17.98
C ARG A 54 -4.50 -7.83 17.10
N PRO A 55 -3.60 -7.46 16.16
CA PRO A 55 -2.27 -8.04 15.96
C PRO A 55 -1.33 -7.74 17.14
N PRO A 56 -0.25 -8.51 17.39
CA PRO A 56 0.65 -8.27 18.52
C PRO A 56 1.20 -6.84 18.58
N THR A 57 1.47 -6.33 19.78
CA THR A 57 2.17 -5.04 19.96
C THR A 57 3.48 -5.02 19.15
N GLY A 58 3.71 -3.94 18.42
CA GLY A 58 4.85 -3.82 17.52
C GLY A 58 4.60 -4.36 16.11
N THR A 59 3.39 -4.84 15.80
CA THR A 59 3.02 -5.14 14.41
C THR A 59 2.98 -3.86 13.59
N HIS A 60 3.61 -3.90 12.42
CA HIS A 60 3.60 -2.83 11.43
C HIS A 60 2.81 -3.27 10.21
N ASN A 61 2.13 -2.33 9.57
CA ASN A 61 1.37 -2.54 8.35
C ASN A 61 1.68 -1.40 7.37
N VAL A 62 1.69 -1.71 6.08
CA VAL A 62 1.84 -0.73 4.99
C VAL A 62 0.58 -0.83 4.14
N SER A 63 -0.15 0.28 4.07
CA SER A 63 -1.27 0.46 3.15
C SER A 63 -0.94 1.58 2.16
N PHE A 64 -1.61 1.54 1.01
CA PHE A 64 -1.63 2.67 0.08
C PHE A 64 -2.96 3.40 0.23
N TYR A 65 -2.98 4.71 -0.02
CA TYR A 65 -4.21 5.49 0.03
C TYR A 65 -4.45 6.32 -1.23
N CYS A 66 -5.71 6.70 -1.43
CA CYS A 66 -6.18 7.46 -2.59
C CYS A 66 -7.37 8.36 -2.22
N ASP A 67 -7.66 9.34 -3.09
CA ASP A 67 -8.80 10.25 -2.92
C ASP A 67 -10.13 9.68 -3.44
N ASP A 68 -10.09 8.77 -4.43
CA ASP A 68 -11.25 8.10 -5.03
C ASP A 68 -10.95 6.62 -5.25
N ILE A 69 -11.42 5.78 -4.31
CA ILE A 69 -11.20 4.34 -4.32
C ILE A 69 -11.85 3.66 -5.52
N HIS A 70 -12.98 4.15 -6.02
CA HIS A 70 -13.66 3.52 -7.15
C HIS A 70 -12.89 3.75 -8.44
N ALA A 71 -12.42 4.98 -8.67
CA ALA A 71 -11.58 5.31 -9.81
C ALA A 71 -10.24 4.56 -9.75
N THR A 72 -9.57 4.58 -8.59
CA THR A 72 -8.28 3.90 -8.42
C THR A 72 -8.41 2.38 -8.59
N VAL A 73 -9.44 1.73 -8.04
CA VAL A 73 -9.67 0.29 -8.24
C VAL A 73 -9.93 -0.03 -9.71
N ALA A 74 -10.73 0.77 -10.42
CA ALA A 74 -10.98 0.56 -11.84
C ALA A 74 -9.70 0.66 -12.67
N GLU A 75 -8.87 1.66 -12.40
CA GLU A 75 -7.57 1.84 -13.06
C GLU A 75 -6.62 0.66 -12.78
N LEU A 76 -6.46 0.27 -11.51
CA LEU A 76 -5.59 -0.83 -11.12
C LEU A 76 -6.07 -2.17 -11.71
N ARG A 77 -7.38 -2.41 -11.77
CA ARG A 77 -7.95 -3.57 -12.49
C ARG A 77 -7.62 -3.52 -13.98
N GLY A 78 -7.70 -2.35 -14.60
CA GLY A 78 -7.28 -2.15 -15.99
C GLY A 78 -5.79 -2.46 -16.24
N ARG A 79 -4.95 -2.29 -15.22
CA ARG A 79 -3.53 -2.70 -15.23
C ARG A 79 -3.32 -4.16 -14.84
N GLY A 80 -4.37 -4.91 -14.49
CA GLY A 80 -4.32 -6.32 -14.14
C GLY A 80 -4.01 -6.60 -12.66
N VAL A 81 -4.34 -5.67 -11.76
CA VAL A 81 -4.35 -5.93 -10.31
C VAL A 81 -5.63 -6.68 -9.95
N GLU A 82 -5.47 -7.79 -9.24
CA GLU A 82 -6.57 -8.58 -8.69
C GLU A 82 -6.84 -8.17 -7.24
N PHE A 83 -8.12 -7.99 -6.91
CA PHE A 83 -8.58 -7.67 -5.55
C PHE A 83 -9.25 -8.90 -4.93
N LYS A 84 -8.98 -9.15 -3.64
CA LYS A 84 -9.48 -10.33 -2.91
C LYS A 84 -10.87 -10.15 -2.32
N ASP A 85 -11.32 -8.91 -2.21
CA ASP A 85 -12.60 -8.55 -1.62
C ASP A 85 -13.22 -7.32 -2.32
N GLU A 86 -14.38 -6.91 -1.83
CA GLU A 86 -15.14 -5.76 -2.31
C GLU A 86 -14.84 -4.52 -1.47
N ILE A 87 -15.01 -3.34 -2.08
CA ILE A 87 -14.89 -2.06 -1.39
C ILE A 87 -15.86 -2.02 -0.21
N THR A 88 -15.32 -1.84 0.99
CA THR A 88 -16.06 -1.87 2.25
C THR A 88 -15.92 -0.55 3.02
N ASP A 89 -17.04 0.01 3.48
CA ASP A 89 -17.04 1.16 4.39
C ASP A 89 -16.72 0.70 5.82
N ARG A 90 -15.63 1.22 6.39
CA ARG A 90 -15.20 0.95 7.78
C ARG A 90 -15.50 2.11 8.73
N GLY A 91 -16.28 3.10 8.30
CA GLY A 91 -16.60 4.30 9.06
C GLY A 91 -15.48 5.35 9.04
N TYR A 92 -14.22 4.94 9.20
CA TYR A 92 -13.05 5.82 9.05
C TYR A 92 -12.60 6.01 7.59
N GLY A 93 -13.10 5.18 6.68
CA GLY A 93 -12.84 5.25 5.25
C GLY A 93 -13.29 4.01 4.50
N PHE A 94 -13.09 4.02 3.19
CA PHE A 94 -13.31 2.85 2.34
C PHE A 94 -12.04 2.03 2.22
N VAL A 95 -12.17 0.71 2.27
CA VAL A 95 -11.05 -0.23 2.18
C VAL A 95 -11.34 -1.33 1.16
N ILE A 96 -10.29 -1.80 0.51
CA ILE A 96 -10.27 -3.00 -0.33
C ILE A 96 -8.85 -3.58 -0.29
N HIS A 97 -8.70 -4.88 -0.48
CA HIS A 97 -7.40 -5.54 -0.43
C HIS A 97 -7.02 -6.18 -1.77
N PHE A 98 -5.74 -6.12 -2.10
CA PHE A 98 -5.15 -6.82 -3.24
C PHE A 98 -3.93 -7.62 -2.79
N VAL A 99 -3.52 -8.58 -3.61
CA VAL A 99 -2.38 -9.45 -3.33
C VAL A 99 -1.26 -9.15 -4.31
N MET A 100 -0.10 -8.77 -3.78
CA MET A 100 1.14 -8.59 -4.52
C MET A 100 1.94 -9.91 -4.61
N PRO A 101 2.94 -10.00 -5.49
CA PRO A 101 3.80 -11.20 -5.63
C PRO A 101 4.36 -11.72 -4.31
N GLY A 102 4.52 -13.04 -4.19
CA GLY A 102 4.87 -13.70 -2.93
C GLY A 102 3.73 -13.73 -1.89
N GLY A 103 2.49 -13.44 -2.28
CA GLY A 103 1.31 -13.54 -1.41
C GLY A 103 1.15 -12.39 -0.41
N VAL A 104 1.78 -11.24 -0.68
CA VAL A 104 1.73 -10.08 0.23
C VAL A 104 0.39 -9.36 0.05
N GLU A 105 -0.48 -9.50 1.04
CA GLU A 105 -1.74 -8.78 1.09
C GLU A 105 -1.54 -7.31 1.50
N VAL A 106 -2.15 -6.39 0.76
CA VAL A 106 -2.07 -4.95 1.00
C VAL A 106 -3.45 -4.31 0.94
N GLU A 107 -3.70 -3.39 1.87
CA GLU A 107 -4.89 -2.55 1.89
C GLU A 107 -4.70 -1.34 0.95
N LEU A 108 -5.69 -1.09 0.09
CA LEU A 108 -5.93 0.20 -0.54
C LEU A 108 -7.05 0.90 0.22
N TYR A 109 -6.77 2.14 0.63
CA TYR A 109 -7.60 2.90 1.55
C TYR A 109 -8.01 4.25 0.96
N GLN A 110 -9.25 4.69 1.20
CA GLN A 110 -9.66 6.08 0.99
C GLN A 110 -10.09 6.68 2.33
N PRO A 111 -9.36 7.67 2.86
CA PRO A 111 -9.76 8.32 4.09
C PRO A 111 -11.06 9.11 3.96
N ARG A 112 -11.89 9.04 5.01
CA ARG A 112 -13.10 9.86 5.15
C ARG A 112 -12.98 10.92 6.25
N TYR A 113 -11.80 11.06 6.83
CA TYR A 113 -11.47 12.15 7.75
C TYR A 113 -10.66 13.23 7.03
N GLN A 114 -10.74 14.45 7.55
CA GLN A 114 -9.90 15.56 7.11
C GLN A 114 -8.70 15.68 8.05
N LYS A 115 -7.49 15.62 7.50
CA LYS A 115 -6.27 15.98 8.23
C LYS A 115 -6.32 17.48 8.55
N ARG A 116 -5.97 17.86 9.77
CA ARG A 116 -5.92 19.27 10.22
C ARG A 116 -4.50 19.79 10.18
#